data_AF-A0A8C9FWK5-F1
#
_entry.id   AF-A0A8C9FWK5-F1
#
_cell.length_a   1.000
_cell.length_b   1.000
_cell.length_c   1.000
_cell.angle_alpha   90.00
_cell.angle_beta   90.00
_cell.angle_gamma   90.00
#
_symmetry.space_group_name_H-M   'P 1'
#
loop_
_entity.id
_entity.type
_entity.pdbx_description
1 polymer ?
#
loop_
_entity_poly.entity_id
_entity_poly.type
_entity_poly.pdbx_seq_one_letter_code
_entity_poly.pdbx_strand_id
1 'polypeptide(L)'
;MWRGLRAALGWLSRLGGGGAPPAAMEPMERAVVRCVPSEPKLSLQLVLPDGSARYMQRDQAEPLGRALARIATNAAKGRAKAGKKSKKPRAEDGEAGEAELPEVRLFSRDGRAVSEEVPNAAAWQDGAVLQVGAARYRVERNPPALTELRLPRSLLAGFPVCPKVSAEFAAPQHCLFRWYRERLPQGGGEGPVWEEEREPEGGERVFTPSNALVGLRLKLRCTPGDGARRFGPPREVESSGPVEAGPGVCTFDARHLYTRKVCGRSSVRAVSYNILADTYAQTEFSRTVLYPYCAPYALEVDYRQNLLKKELAGYNADLICLQEVDKSVFTDSLAPALDAFGLEGLFKIKEKQHEGLATFYRRDKFSLLSQHDIAFSEALLSEALHAELRDKLGQYPVVRDKVLQRSSVLQVSALVDASGAACRANRSL
;
A
#
# COMPACT_ATOMS: atom_id res chain seq x y z
N MET A 1 -41.21 35.90 18.64
CA MET A 1 -39.99 35.37 19.27
C MET A 1 -38.70 35.72 18.48
N TRP A 2 -38.71 36.84 17.74
CA TRP A 2 -37.63 37.30 16.83
C TRP A 2 -37.29 38.78 17.14
N ARG A 3 -37.06 39.11 18.41
CA ARG A 3 -36.60 40.45 18.84
C ARG A 3 -35.54 40.44 19.96
N GLY A 4 -35.09 39.27 20.40
CA GLY A 4 -34.12 39.12 21.51
C GLY A 4 -32.66 38.84 21.12
N LEU A 5 -32.35 38.53 19.85
CA LEU A 5 -31.00 38.09 19.46
C LEU A 5 -30.08 39.19 18.90
N ARG A 6 -30.58 40.43 18.71
CA ARG A 6 -29.76 41.56 18.20
C ARG A 6 -29.07 42.37 19.30
N ALA A 7 -29.40 42.15 20.57
CA ALA A 7 -28.79 42.86 21.70
C ALA A 7 -27.52 42.17 22.25
N ALA A 8 -27.32 40.88 21.99
CA ALA A 8 -26.13 40.14 22.43
C ALA A 8 -24.92 40.27 21.48
N LEU A 9 -25.13 40.74 20.24
CA LEU A 9 -24.09 40.90 19.22
C LEU A 9 -23.40 42.28 19.24
N GLY A 10 -23.87 43.22 20.07
CA GLY A 10 -23.31 44.58 20.17
C GLY A 10 -22.31 44.81 21.30
N TRP A 11 -22.09 43.83 22.18
CA TRP A 11 -21.25 43.98 23.38
C TRP A 11 -19.87 43.30 23.29
N LEU A 12 -19.63 42.48 22.27
CA LEU A 12 -18.31 41.85 22.04
C LEU A 12 -17.39 42.68 21.12
N SER A 13 -17.84 43.83 20.61
CA SER A 13 -17.09 44.69 19.69
C SER A 13 -16.39 45.89 20.33
N ARG A 14 -16.26 45.95 21.66
CA ARG A 14 -15.65 47.10 22.39
C ARG A 14 -14.55 46.78 23.40
N LEU A 15 -13.89 45.63 23.25
CA LEU A 15 -12.58 45.38 23.90
C LEU A 15 -11.52 45.09 22.83
N GLY A 16 -11.39 46.05 21.90
CA GLY A 16 -10.27 46.11 20.96
C GLY A 16 -9.04 46.73 21.64
N GLY A 17 -8.33 45.93 22.44
CA GLY A 17 -6.95 46.22 22.81
C GLY A 17 -6.05 45.86 21.64
N GLY A 18 -5.30 46.84 21.13
CA GLY A 18 -4.41 46.69 19.99
C GLY A 18 -3.32 45.66 20.23
N GLY A 19 -3.47 44.50 19.59
CA GLY A 19 -2.39 43.58 19.30
C GLY A 19 -2.52 43.24 17.82
N ALA A 20 -1.50 43.54 17.02
CA ALA A 20 -1.48 43.13 15.63
C ALA A 20 -1.72 41.61 15.57
N PRO A 21 -2.58 41.09 14.69
CA PRO A 21 -2.62 39.65 14.47
C PRO A 21 -1.20 39.20 14.12
N PRO A 22 -0.69 38.06 14.65
CA PRO A 22 0.58 37.54 14.20
C PRO A 22 0.50 37.43 12.69
N ALA A 23 1.44 38.08 11.99
CA ALA A 23 1.52 38.04 10.55
C ALA A 23 1.29 36.59 10.11
N ALA A 24 0.30 36.37 9.25
CA ALA A 24 0.08 35.06 8.66
C ALA A 24 1.42 34.61 8.08
N MET A 25 2.08 33.65 8.73
CA MET A 25 3.36 33.13 8.27
C MET A 25 3.11 32.66 6.85
N GLU A 26 3.85 33.20 5.88
CA GLU A 26 3.81 32.68 4.52
C GLU A 26 3.97 31.16 4.56
N PRO A 27 3.25 30.41 3.70
CA PRO A 27 3.29 28.96 3.73
C PRO A 27 4.73 28.47 3.58
N MET A 28 5.31 28.01 4.68
CA MET A 28 6.69 27.54 4.72
C MET A 28 6.81 26.32 3.81
N GLU A 29 7.78 26.33 2.90
CA GLU A 29 8.02 25.22 1.98
C GLU A 29 8.40 23.94 2.76
N ARG A 30 8.27 22.78 2.12
CA ARG A 30 8.45 21.48 2.79
C ARG A 30 9.80 20.85 2.44
N ALA A 31 10.48 20.31 3.44
CA ALA A 31 11.62 19.41 3.29
C ALA A 31 11.22 18.02 3.78
N VAL A 32 11.05 17.07 2.86
CA VAL A 32 10.65 15.70 3.17
C VAL A 32 11.89 14.88 3.51
N VAL A 33 11.87 14.22 4.66
CA VAL A 33 12.93 13.32 5.11
C VAL A 33 12.37 11.93 5.29
N ARG A 34 12.90 10.94 4.55
CA ARG A 34 12.60 9.52 4.75
C ARG A 34 13.76 8.87 5.50
N CYS A 35 13.50 8.40 6.71
CA CYS A 35 14.47 7.76 7.59
C CYS A 35 13.83 6.52 8.21
N VAL A 36 14.28 5.35 7.75
CA VAL A 36 13.81 4.04 8.20
C VAL A 36 14.91 3.40 9.07
N PRO A 37 14.64 2.97 10.31
CA PRO A 37 15.68 2.44 11.21
C PRO A 37 16.45 1.23 10.66
N SER A 38 15.81 0.40 9.83
CA SER A 38 16.44 -0.79 9.23
C SER A 38 17.32 -0.48 8.02
N GLU A 39 17.34 0.77 7.54
CA GLU A 39 18.14 1.19 6.40
C GLU A 39 19.37 1.99 6.86
N PRO A 40 20.54 1.84 6.21
CA PRO A 40 21.75 2.58 6.60
C PRO A 40 21.70 4.05 6.18
N LYS A 41 20.82 4.41 5.24
CA LYS A 41 20.74 5.76 4.67
C LYS A 41 19.36 6.35 4.91
N LEU A 42 19.31 7.68 4.97
CA LEU A 42 18.08 8.45 4.85
C LEU A 42 18.08 9.22 3.53
N SER A 43 16.90 9.62 3.06
CA SER A 43 16.76 10.51 1.93
C SER A 43 16.12 11.84 2.32
N LEU A 44 16.53 12.89 1.63
CA LEU A 44 16.02 14.25 1.78
C LEU A 44 15.56 14.77 0.42
N GLN A 45 14.37 15.35 0.39
CA GLN A 45 13.78 16.00 -0.76
C GLN A 45 13.29 17.40 -0.41
N LEU A 46 13.71 18.41 -1.17
CA LEU A 46 13.19 19.77 -1.07
C LEU A 46 13.22 20.44 -2.45
N VAL A 47 12.38 21.45 -2.64
CA VAL A 47 12.44 22.35 -3.80
C VAL A 47 13.12 23.62 -3.33
N LEU A 48 14.18 24.05 -4.01
CA LEU A 48 14.88 25.29 -3.66
C LEU A 48 14.12 26.51 -4.21
N PRO A 49 14.43 27.76 -3.77
CA PRO A 49 13.68 28.95 -4.19
C PRO A 49 13.82 29.28 -5.68
N ASP A 50 14.80 28.65 -6.36
CA ASP A 50 14.96 28.71 -7.80
C ASP A 50 14.03 27.73 -8.55
N GLY A 51 13.09 27.09 -7.85
CA GLY A 51 12.17 26.07 -8.35
C GLY A 51 12.81 24.71 -8.57
N SER A 52 14.08 24.53 -8.27
CA SER A 52 14.79 23.31 -8.59
C SER A 52 14.64 22.25 -7.48
N ALA A 53 14.06 21.11 -7.84
CA ALA A 53 13.96 19.97 -6.94
C ALA A 53 15.36 19.40 -6.64
N ARG A 54 15.60 19.08 -5.37
CA ARG A 54 16.82 18.43 -4.90
C ARG A 54 16.44 17.17 -4.16
N TYR A 55 17.13 16.10 -4.51
CA TYR A 55 17.08 14.81 -3.85
C TYR A 55 18.50 14.42 -3.45
N MET A 56 18.68 13.90 -2.23
CA MET A 56 19.94 13.34 -1.79
C MET A 56 19.74 12.20 -0.81
N GLN A 57 20.70 11.28 -0.78
CA GLN A 57 20.78 10.23 0.22
C GLN A 57 22.03 10.42 1.06
N ARG A 58 21.89 10.26 2.37
CA ARG A 58 22.96 10.44 3.36
C ARG A 58 22.97 9.27 4.33
N ASP A 59 24.14 8.97 4.88
CA ASP A 59 24.24 7.97 5.95
C ASP A 59 23.42 8.43 7.17
N GLN A 60 22.80 7.51 7.88
CA GLN A 60 22.03 7.83 9.07
C GLN A 60 22.92 8.15 10.28
N ALA A 61 24.13 7.58 10.33
CA ALA A 61 25.09 7.74 11.41
C ALA A 61 26.08 8.89 11.17
N GLU A 62 26.17 9.44 9.96
CA GLU A 62 27.08 10.57 9.72
C GLU A 62 26.60 11.84 10.45
N PRO A 63 27.54 12.73 10.82
CA PRO A 63 27.22 14.04 11.39
C PRO A 63 26.37 14.90 10.45
N LEU A 64 25.36 15.57 11.01
CA LEU A 64 24.46 16.51 10.33
C LEU A 64 25.21 17.55 9.48
N GLY A 65 26.34 18.07 9.96
CA GLY A 65 27.13 19.09 9.26
C GLY A 65 27.49 18.70 7.82
N ARG A 66 27.76 17.41 7.58
CA ARG A 66 28.04 16.90 6.23
C ARG A 66 26.83 17.00 5.30
N ALA A 67 25.62 16.77 5.81
CA ALA A 67 24.40 16.93 5.05
C ALA A 67 24.10 18.41 4.78
N LEU A 68 24.28 19.30 5.77
CA LEU A 68 24.07 20.74 5.62
C LEU A 68 25.04 21.37 4.62
N ALA A 69 26.33 21.01 4.68
CA ALA A 69 27.34 21.45 3.71
C ALA A 69 26.98 21.02 2.27
N ARG A 70 26.39 19.82 2.13
CA ARG A 70 25.93 19.34 0.81
C ARG A 70 24.72 20.13 0.30
N ILE A 71 23.79 20.50 1.17
CA ILE A 71 22.66 21.39 0.83
C ILE A 71 23.19 22.75 0.37
N ALA A 72 24.12 23.34 1.12
CA ALA A 72 24.74 24.63 0.79
C ALA A 72 25.36 24.59 -0.61
N THR A 73 26.16 23.55 -0.89
CA THR A 73 26.78 23.32 -2.20
C THR A 73 25.75 23.19 -3.32
N ASN A 74 24.66 22.45 -3.08
CA ASN A 74 23.60 22.23 -4.06
C ASN A 74 22.76 23.49 -4.35
N ALA A 75 22.61 24.37 -3.35
CA ALA A 75 21.92 25.64 -3.48
C ALA A 75 22.74 26.67 -4.27
N ALA A 76 24.05 26.75 -4.03
CA ALA A 76 24.94 27.63 -4.79
C ALA A 76 25.00 27.28 -6.29
N LYS A 77 25.00 25.97 -6.64
CA LYS A 77 24.97 25.50 -8.04
C LYS A 77 23.71 25.93 -8.82
N GLY A 78 22.57 26.07 -8.13
CA GLY A 78 21.33 26.54 -8.75
C GLY A 78 21.42 28.00 -9.21
N ARG A 79 21.94 28.87 -8.32
CA ARG A 79 22.16 30.30 -8.58
C ARG A 79 23.09 30.57 -9.77
N ALA A 80 24.17 29.80 -9.88
CA ALA A 80 25.12 29.92 -10.99
C ALA A 80 24.51 29.59 -12.38
N LYS A 81 23.51 28.71 -12.44
CA LYS A 81 22.80 28.37 -13.70
C LYS A 81 21.77 29.43 -14.08
N ALA A 82 21.09 30.05 -13.11
CA ALA A 82 20.14 31.13 -13.38
C ALA A 82 20.85 32.38 -13.96
N GLY A 83 22.03 32.72 -13.45
CA GLY A 83 22.83 33.85 -13.94
C GLY A 83 23.38 33.69 -15.38
N LYS A 84 23.46 32.46 -15.91
CA LYS A 84 23.89 32.20 -17.30
C LYS A 84 22.77 32.34 -18.34
N LYS A 85 21.49 32.23 -17.95
CA LYS A 85 20.35 32.40 -18.88
C LYS A 85 20.06 33.86 -19.24
N SER A 86 20.65 34.84 -18.54
CA SER A 86 20.36 36.27 -18.72
C SER A 86 21.49 37.10 -19.36
N LYS A 87 22.59 36.51 -19.84
CA LYS A 87 23.70 37.27 -20.45
C LYS A 87 24.01 36.84 -21.90
N LYS A 88 23.75 37.75 -22.85
CA LYS A 88 24.36 37.78 -24.19
C LYS A 88 25.89 37.88 -24.04
N PRO A 89 26.70 37.32 -24.96
CA PRO A 89 28.13 37.22 -24.74
C PRO A 89 28.76 38.59 -25.00
N ARG A 90 29.43 39.15 -23.98
CA ARG A 90 30.51 40.11 -24.20
C ARG A 90 31.72 39.55 -23.45
N ALA A 91 32.76 39.30 -24.22
CA ALA A 91 34.03 38.82 -23.72
C ALA A 91 34.70 39.92 -22.91
N GLU A 92 35.05 39.62 -21.68
CA GLU A 92 36.14 40.24 -20.93
C GLU A 92 36.51 39.28 -19.80
N ASP A 93 37.80 38.94 -19.76
CA ASP A 93 38.42 38.12 -18.73
C ASP A 93 38.31 38.83 -17.37
N GLY A 94 37.64 38.17 -16.43
CA GLY A 94 37.47 38.64 -15.07
C GLY A 94 37.38 37.45 -14.12
N GLU A 95 38.18 37.50 -13.07
CA GLU A 95 38.37 36.50 -12.02
C GLU A 95 37.08 35.76 -11.62
N ALA A 96 37.19 34.43 -11.51
CA ALA A 96 36.13 33.58 -11.00
C ALA A 96 35.90 33.91 -9.51
N GLY A 97 35.00 34.85 -9.23
CA GLY A 97 34.56 35.14 -7.87
C GLY A 97 34.04 33.87 -7.20
N GLU A 98 34.62 33.52 -6.05
CA GLU A 98 34.14 32.43 -5.20
C GLU A 98 32.67 32.66 -4.88
N ALA A 99 31.80 31.77 -5.36
CA ALA A 99 30.38 31.85 -5.06
C ALA A 99 30.17 31.54 -3.56
N GLU A 100 29.91 32.59 -2.78
CA GLU A 100 29.64 32.50 -1.34
C GLU A 100 28.51 31.48 -1.08
N LEU A 101 28.80 30.46 -0.29
CA LEU A 101 27.85 29.40 0.03
C LEU A 101 26.76 29.96 0.94
N PRO A 102 25.46 29.69 0.67
CA PRO A 102 24.40 30.13 1.55
C PRO A 102 24.55 29.44 2.91
N GLU A 103 24.29 30.18 3.98
CA GLU A 103 24.24 29.62 5.33
C GLU A 103 23.12 28.57 5.43
N VAL A 104 23.45 27.38 5.92
CA VAL A 104 22.48 26.29 6.11
C VAL A 104 22.50 25.83 7.55
N ARG A 105 21.35 25.91 8.22
CA ARG A 105 21.19 25.49 9.63
C ARG A 105 19.91 24.72 9.81
N LEU A 106 19.92 23.78 10.75
CA LEU A 106 18.72 23.05 11.18
C LEU A 106 18.33 23.52 12.58
N PHE A 107 17.07 23.83 12.79
CA PHE A 107 16.49 24.18 14.08
C PHE A 107 15.51 23.12 14.52
N SER A 108 15.54 22.75 15.80
CA SER A 108 14.54 21.86 16.39
C SER A 108 13.16 22.54 16.36
N ARG A 109 12.12 21.75 16.67
CA ARG A 109 10.74 22.27 16.77
C ARG A 109 10.62 23.44 17.77
N ASP A 110 11.48 23.47 18.79
CA ASP A 110 11.50 24.52 19.82
C ASP A 110 12.38 25.74 19.40
N GLY A 111 12.87 25.77 18.16
CA GLY A 111 13.67 26.86 17.62
C GLY A 111 15.15 26.85 18.02
N ARG A 112 15.64 25.80 18.68
CA ARG A 112 17.06 25.68 19.06
C ARG A 112 17.89 25.15 17.88
N ALA A 113 19.06 25.72 17.63
CA ALA A 113 19.97 25.20 16.61
C ALA A 113 20.41 23.77 16.96
N VAL A 114 20.31 22.86 16.00
CA VAL A 114 20.78 21.47 16.13
C VAL A 114 22.28 21.46 15.84
N SER A 115 23.05 20.83 16.73
CA SER A 115 24.52 20.71 16.55
C SER A 115 24.85 19.89 15.31
N GLU A 116 25.88 20.31 14.58
CA GLU A 116 26.37 19.65 13.37
C GLU A 116 26.96 18.25 13.63
N GLU A 117 27.32 17.95 14.89
CA GLU A 117 27.83 16.64 15.31
C GLU A 117 26.73 15.61 15.56
N VAL A 118 25.46 16.05 15.65
CA VAL A 118 24.34 15.13 15.87
C VAL A 118 24.20 14.21 14.65
N PRO A 119 24.08 12.88 14.84
CA PRO A 119 23.83 11.97 13.73
C PRO A 119 22.54 12.33 12.97
N ASN A 120 22.58 12.22 11.65
CA ASN A 120 21.45 12.49 10.76
C ASN A 120 20.12 11.86 11.25
N ALA A 121 20.12 10.60 11.66
CA ALA A 121 18.90 9.93 12.14
C ALA A 121 18.25 10.61 13.38
N ALA A 122 19.04 11.27 14.21
CA ALA A 122 18.59 12.00 15.40
C ALA A 122 18.33 13.48 15.11
N ALA A 123 19.06 14.08 14.17
CA ALA A 123 18.95 15.50 13.83
C ALA A 123 17.63 15.85 13.12
N TRP A 124 17.26 15.08 12.09
CA TRP A 124 16.09 15.36 11.27
C TRP A 124 14.80 14.92 11.96
N GLN A 125 14.19 15.81 12.74
CA GLN A 125 12.93 15.55 13.46
C GLN A 125 11.73 16.14 12.72
N ASP A 126 10.56 15.51 12.89
CA ASP A 126 9.31 16.04 12.34
C ASP A 126 8.99 17.41 12.95
N GLY A 127 8.69 18.40 12.10
CA GLY A 127 8.46 19.78 12.53
C GLY A 127 9.72 20.60 12.83
N ALA A 128 10.93 20.06 12.63
CA ALA A 128 12.15 20.86 12.60
C ALA A 128 12.11 21.88 11.44
N VAL A 129 12.95 22.91 11.50
CA VAL A 129 13.03 23.94 10.47
C VAL A 129 14.43 23.95 9.87
N LEU A 130 14.52 23.63 8.58
CA LEU A 130 15.74 23.79 7.79
C LEU A 130 15.77 25.21 7.23
N GLN A 131 16.86 25.93 7.46
CA GLN A 131 17.11 27.24 6.86
C GLN A 131 18.20 27.10 5.80
N VAL A 132 17.96 27.66 4.60
CA VAL A 132 18.92 27.72 3.48
C VAL A 132 18.98 29.17 2.98
N GLY A 133 19.98 29.92 3.43
CA GLY A 133 20.03 31.37 3.25
C GLY A 133 18.82 32.03 3.92
N ALA A 134 18.03 32.76 3.12
CA ALA A 134 16.78 33.39 3.58
C ALA A 134 15.57 32.44 3.58
N ALA A 135 15.64 31.32 2.86
CA ALA A 135 14.52 30.38 2.73
C ALA A 135 14.43 29.47 3.96
N ARG A 136 13.21 29.17 4.38
CA ARG A 136 12.92 28.28 5.50
C ARG A 136 11.99 27.16 5.05
N TYR A 137 12.30 25.94 5.48
CA TYR A 137 11.56 24.74 5.15
C TYR A 137 11.14 24.03 6.43
N ARG A 138 9.87 23.62 6.49
CA ARG A 138 9.40 22.72 7.53
C ARG A 138 9.82 21.30 7.17
N VAL A 139 10.54 20.66 8.07
CA VAL A 139 10.92 19.25 7.95
C VAL A 139 9.71 18.39 8.23
N GLU A 140 9.41 17.51 7.29
CA GLU A 140 8.43 16.45 7.47
C GLU A 140 9.14 15.11 7.42
N ARG A 141 9.23 14.48 8.59
CA ARG A 141 9.90 13.20 8.73
C ARG A 141 8.87 12.09 8.51
N ASN A 142 9.20 11.19 7.60
CA ASN A 142 8.40 10.00 7.30
C ASN A 142 6.93 10.35 7.07
N PRO A 143 6.60 11.28 6.16
CA PRO A 143 5.22 11.56 5.84
C PRO A 143 4.59 10.32 5.18
N PRO A 144 3.29 10.07 5.40
CA PRO A 144 2.56 9.00 4.72
C PRO A 144 2.78 9.06 3.21
N ALA A 145 3.15 7.95 2.56
CA ALA A 145 3.43 7.95 1.13
C ALA A 145 2.99 6.65 0.47
N LEU A 146 2.37 6.75 -0.71
CA LEU A 146 2.01 5.58 -1.52
C LEU A 146 3.21 5.12 -2.36
N THR A 147 3.71 3.92 -2.07
CA THR A 147 4.71 3.25 -2.90
C THR A 147 4.07 2.60 -4.12
N GLU A 148 2.87 2.06 -3.98
CA GLU A 148 2.13 1.41 -5.06
C GLU A 148 0.63 1.74 -4.99
N LEU A 149 0.05 2.04 -6.15
CA LEU A 149 -1.39 2.19 -6.33
C LEU A 149 -1.76 1.63 -7.70
N ARG A 150 -2.53 0.56 -7.74
CA ARG A 150 -2.89 -0.15 -8.99
C ARG A 150 -4.32 -0.66 -8.94
N LEU A 151 -5.04 -0.52 -10.06
CA LEU A 151 -6.34 -1.15 -10.27
C LEU A 151 -6.19 -2.54 -10.93
N PRO A 152 -7.14 -3.46 -10.68
CA PRO A 152 -7.25 -4.70 -11.45
C PRO A 152 -7.39 -4.44 -12.96
N ARG A 153 -6.89 -5.37 -13.79
CA ARG A 153 -6.97 -5.27 -15.24
C ARG A 153 -8.38 -5.47 -15.78
N SER A 154 -9.08 -6.47 -15.25
CA SER A 154 -10.47 -6.77 -15.58
C SER A 154 -11.40 -6.27 -14.48
N LEU A 155 -12.46 -5.58 -14.88
CA LEU A 155 -13.48 -5.01 -14.00
C LEU A 155 -14.85 -5.57 -14.43
N LEU A 156 -15.59 -6.18 -13.50
CA LEU A 156 -16.90 -6.74 -13.79
C LEU A 156 -17.98 -6.05 -12.94
N ALA A 157 -19.11 -5.70 -13.57
CA ALA A 157 -20.27 -5.20 -12.86
C ALA A 157 -20.78 -6.23 -11.83
N GLY A 158 -21.01 -5.79 -10.60
CA GLY A 158 -21.41 -6.63 -9.48
C GLY A 158 -20.27 -7.40 -8.80
N PHE A 159 -19.00 -7.09 -9.11
CA PHE A 159 -17.80 -7.70 -8.51
C PHE A 159 -16.92 -6.63 -7.86
N PRO A 160 -16.31 -6.90 -6.69
CA PRO A 160 -15.54 -5.91 -5.96
C PRO A 160 -14.22 -5.58 -6.65
N VAL A 161 -14.03 -4.31 -6.97
CA VAL A 161 -12.76 -3.75 -7.44
C VAL A 161 -11.88 -3.46 -6.23
N CYS A 162 -10.88 -4.32 -6.05
CA CYS A 162 -9.96 -4.26 -4.92
C CYS A 162 -8.61 -3.69 -5.39
N PRO A 163 -8.28 -2.42 -5.12
CA PRO A 163 -7.00 -1.86 -5.52
C PRO A 163 -5.84 -2.44 -4.71
N LYS A 164 -4.70 -2.64 -5.39
CA LYS A 164 -3.42 -2.88 -4.72
C LYS A 164 -2.88 -1.56 -4.22
N VAL A 165 -2.75 -1.44 -2.90
CA VAL A 165 -2.32 -0.23 -2.20
C VAL A 165 -1.16 -0.63 -1.29
N SER A 166 0.03 -0.15 -1.62
CA SER A 166 1.22 -0.29 -0.79
C SER A 166 1.65 1.10 -0.36
N ALA A 167 1.95 1.27 0.92
CA ALA A 167 2.29 2.56 1.48
C ALA A 167 3.40 2.43 2.53
N GLU A 168 4.19 3.50 2.65
CA GLU A 168 5.17 3.68 3.71
C GLU A 168 4.65 4.75 4.68
N PHE A 169 4.85 4.50 5.98
CA PHE A 169 4.41 5.41 7.06
C PHE A 169 2.92 5.77 6.99
N ALA A 170 2.13 4.92 6.33
CA ALA A 170 0.70 5.05 6.15
C ALA A 170 0.10 3.65 6.28
N ALA A 171 -1.18 3.60 6.63
CA ALA A 171 -1.91 2.34 6.67
C ALA A 171 -3.21 2.49 5.87
N PRO A 172 -3.63 1.49 5.06
CA PRO A 172 -4.81 1.61 4.21
C PRO A 172 -6.08 2.07 4.94
N GLN A 173 -6.27 1.68 6.20
CA GLN A 173 -7.41 2.12 7.02
C GLN A 173 -7.41 3.61 7.41
N HIS A 174 -6.28 4.30 7.25
CA HIS A 174 -6.14 5.73 7.48
C HIS A 174 -6.05 6.53 6.18
N CYS A 175 -5.99 5.85 5.02
CA CYS A 175 -6.00 6.48 3.73
C CYS A 175 -7.41 6.95 3.35
N LEU A 176 -7.48 7.99 2.52
CA LEU A 176 -8.73 8.46 1.92
C LEU A 176 -8.83 7.94 0.49
N PHE A 177 -9.94 7.31 0.13
CA PHE A 177 -10.19 6.81 -1.22
C PHE A 177 -11.37 7.56 -1.84
N ARG A 178 -11.24 7.92 -3.11
CA ARG A 178 -12.32 8.52 -3.90
C ARG A 178 -12.37 7.86 -5.27
N TRP A 179 -13.55 7.41 -5.63
CA TRP A 179 -13.81 6.75 -6.90
C TRP A 179 -14.47 7.73 -7.88
N TYR A 180 -14.08 7.61 -9.13
CA TYR A 180 -14.59 8.41 -10.22
C TYR A 180 -14.95 7.49 -11.37
N ARG A 181 -16.03 7.84 -12.08
CA ARG A 181 -16.38 7.23 -13.36
C ARG A 181 -16.04 8.16 -14.51
N GLU A 182 -15.77 7.58 -15.67
CA GLU A 182 -15.65 8.31 -16.92
C GLU A 182 -17.02 8.85 -17.36
N ARG A 183 -17.06 10.13 -17.75
CA ARG A 183 -18.19 10.78 -18.40
C ARG A 183 -17.83 11.06 -19.85
N LEU A 184 -18.62 10.51 -20.76
CA LEU A 184 -18.47 10.79 -22.19
C LEU A 184 -18.71 12.29 -22.46
N PRO A 185 -17.81 12.98 -23.18
CA PRO A 185 -17.99 14.41 -23.46
C PRO A 185 -19.21 14.65 -24.34
N GLN A 186 -20.16 15.46 -23.87
CA GLN A 186 -21.38 15.83 -24.60
C GLN A 186 -21.14 16.87 -25.72
N GLY A 187 -19.92 17.05 -26.23
CA GLY A 187 -19.65 18.11 -27.20
C GLY A 187 -18.19 18.27 -27.64
N GLY A 188 -17.54 17.21 -28.11
CA GLY A 188 -16.27 17.31 -28.85
C GLY A 188 -15.04 17.83 -28.07
N GLY A 189 -15.11 17.88 -26.73
CA GLY A 189 -13.95 18.22 -25.90
C GLY A 189 -12.91 17.09 -25.90
N GLU A 190 -11.63 17.46 -25.97
CA GLU A 190 -10.50 16.52 -25.90
C GLU A 190 -10.30 16.04 -24.45
N GLY A 191 -10.48 14.74 -24.22
CA GLY A 191 -10.09 14.05 -22.99
C GLY A 191 -11.25 13.52 -22.14
N PRO A 192 -10.99 12.50 -21.29
CA PRO A 192 -11.99 11.93 -20.40
C PRO A 192 -12.34 12.91 -19.28
N VAL A 193 -13.63 13.18 -19.09
CA VAL A 193 -14.13 13.94 -17.94
C VAL A 193 -14.44 12.95 -16.82
N TRP A 194 -13.96 13.22 -15.61
CA TRP A 194 -14.16 12.34 -14.45
C TRP A 194 -15.25 12.90 -13.53
N GLU A 195 -16.25 12.08 -13.21
CA GLU A 195 -17.31 12.41 -12.26
C GLU A 195 -17.12 11.57 -10.99
N GLU A 196 -17.13 12.22 -9.81
CA GLU A 196 -16.97 11.53 -8.53
C GLU A 196 -18.21 10.68 -8.22
N GLU A 197 -18.00 9.40 -7.90
CA GLU A 197 -19.07 8.52 -7.44
C GLU A 197 -19.43 8.87 -6.00
N ARG A 198 -20.71 9.18 -5.75
CA ARG A 198 -21.22 9.55 -4.42
C ARG A 198 -21.41 8.29 -3.58
N GLU A 199 -20.42 7.98 -2.75
CA GLU A 199 -20.54 7.03 -1.63
C GLU A 199 -20.69 7.82 -0.30
N PRO A 200 -21.24 7.21 0.77
CA PRO A 200 -21.35 7.88 2.07
C PRO A 200 -19.99 8.36 2.59
N GLU A 201 -20.01 9.39 3.44
CA GLU A 201 -18.82 10.04 4.01
C GLU A 201 -17.81 9.01 4.54
N GLY A 202 -16.72 8.79 3.80
CA GLY A 202 -15.72 7.80 4.16
C GLY A 202 -15.05 7.07 3.00
N GLY A 203 -15.65 7.06 1.80
CA GLY A 203 -15.04 6.59 0.55
C GLY A 203 -14.32 5.25 0.70
N GLU A 204 -15.04 4.14 0.55
CA GLU A 204 -14.48 2.81 0.79
C GLU A 204 -13.31 2.49 -0.17
N ARG A 205 -12.31 1.78 0.35
CA ARG A 205 -11.17 1.29 -0.45
C ARG A 205 -11.63 0.42 -1.62
N VAL A 206 -12.70 -0.35 -1.43
CA VAL A 206 -13.28 -1.26 -2.42
C VAL A 206 -14.47 -0.58 -3.07
N PHE A 207 -14.62 -0.74 -4.38
CA PHE A 207 -15.78 -0.26 -5.11
C PHE A 207 -16.42 -1.39 -5.91
N THR A 208 -17.74 -1.53 -5.86
CA THR A 208 -18.46 -2.56 -6.62
C THR A 208 -19.27 -1.87 -7.73
N PRO A 209 -18.80 -1.85 -8.98
CA PRO A 209 -19.50 -1.16 -10.06
C PRO A 209 -20.85 -1.83 -10.34
N SER A 210 -21.86 -1.03 -10.62
CA SER A 210 -23.18 -1.52 -11.04
C SER A 210 -23.24 -1.72 -12.56
N ASN A 211 -24.34 -2.32 -13.04
CA ASN A 211 -24.59 -2.46 -14.48
C ASN A 211 -24.66 -1.11 -15.22
N ALA A 212 -24.97 -0.01 -14.52
CA ALA A 212 -25.00 1.33 -15.11
C ALA A 212 -23.61 1.85 -15.50
N LEU A 213 -22.54 1.23 -14.99
CA LEU A 213 -21.15 1.61 -15.27
C LEU A 213 -20.50 0.77 -16.36
N VAL A 214 -21.21 -0.23 -16.91
CA VAL A 214 -20.69 -1.06 -18.00
C VAL A 214 -20.34 -0.17 -19.21
N GLY A 215 -19.14 -0.36 -19.75
CA GLY A 215 -18.59 0.44 -20.84
C GLY A 215 -17.83 1.69 -20.40
N LEU A 216 -17.84 2.04 -19.11
CA LEU A 216 -17.13 3.21 -18.58
C LEU A 216 -15.83 2.80 -17.88
N ARG A 217 -14.78 3.62 -17.97
CA ARG A 217 -13.57 3.45 -17.15
C ARG A 217 -13.76 4.02 -15.75
N LEU A 218 -12.94 3.55 -14.81
CA LEU A 218 -12.90 4.01 -13.44
C LEU A 218 -11.58 4.69 -13.13
N LYS A 219 -11.60 5.66 -12.22
CA LYS A 219 -10.40 6.26 -11.64
C LYS A 219 -10.48 6.24 -10.12
N LEU A 220 -9.37 5.91 -9.49
CA LEU A 220 -9.21 5.93 -8.04
C LEU A 220 -8.21 7.01 -7.66
N ARG A 221 -8.61 7.91 -6.76
CA ARG A 221 -7.72 8.82 -6.05
C ARG A 221 -7.51 8.31 -4.63
N CYS A 222 -6.26 8.07 -4.25
CA CYS A 222 -5.88 7.67 -2.91
C CYS A 222 -4.99 8.73 -2.26
N THR A 223 -5.33 9.17 -1.05
CA THR A 223 -4.50 10.04 -0.22
C THR A 223 -3.97 9.22 0.94
N PRO A 224 -2.65 8.93 1.02
CA PRO A 224 -2.10 8.13 2.10
C PRO A 224 -2.21 8.86 3.43
N GLY A 225 -2.63 8.16 4.49
CA GLY A 225 -2.74 8.71 5.84
C GLY A 225 -2.19 7.79 6.91
N ASP A 226 -1.85 8.37 8.06
CA ASP A 226 -1.43 7.64 9.26
C ASP A 226 -2.43 7.77 10.42
N GLY A 227 -2.19 7.03 11.51
CA GLY A 227 -3.04 7.07 12.69
C GLY A 227 -3.07 8.43 13.41
N ALA A 228 -2.12 9.32 13.10
CA ALA A 228 -2.08 10.69 13.61
C ALA A 228 -2.84 11.69 12.72
N ARG A 229 -3.57 11.20 11.70
CA ARG A 229 -4.29 12.01 10.70
C ARG A 229 -3.37 12.96 9.93
N ARG A 230 -2.09 12.60 9.77
CA ARG A 230 -1.24 13.25 8.77
C ARG A 230 -1.56 12.63 7.43
N PHE A 231 -1.49 13.44 6.37
CA PHE A 231 -1.77 13.00 5.01
C PHE A 231 -0.61 13.35 4.09
N GLY A 232 -0.25 12.40 3.24
CA GLY A 232 0.72 12.59 2.18
C GLY A 232 0.10 13.14 0.89
N PRO A 233 0.93 13.31 -0.15
CA PRO A 233 0.45 13.71 -1.46
C PRO A 233 -0.49 12.63 -2.06
N PRO A 234 -1.65 13.02 -2.61
CA PRO A 234 -2.55 12.08 -3.25
C PRO A 234 -1.95 11.53 -4.55
N ARG A 235 -2.34 10.29 -4.91
CA ARG A 235 -2.08 9.71 -6.24
C ARG A 235 -3.38 9.26 -6.87
N GLU A 236 -3.43 9.34 -8.20
CA GLU A 236 -4.55 8.87 -9.00
C GLU A 236 -4.11 7.71 -9.90
N VAL A 237 -5.03 6.80 -10.17
CA VAL A 237 -4.85 5.70 -11.12
C VAL A 237 -6.15 5.46 -11.88
N GLU A 238 -6.04 5.27 -13.20
CA GLU A 238 -7.16 4.97 -14.09
C GLU A 238 -7.17 3.48 -14.43
N SER A 239 -8.35 2.93 -14.70
CA SER A 239 -8.48 1.55 -15.18
C SER A 239 -7.94 1.41 -16.60
N SER A 240 -7.30 0.28 -16.87
CA SER A 240 -6.78 -0.03 -18.22
C SER A 240 -7.89 -0.26 -19.26
N GLY A 241 -9.05 -0.69 -18.80
CA GLY A 241 -10.23 -0.94 -19.64
C GLY A 241 -11.52 -0.52 -18.94
N PRO A 242 -12.65 -0.54 -19.67
CA PRO A 242 -13.95 -0.23 -19.12
C PRO A 242 -14.46 -1.37 -18.20
N VAL A 243 -15.49 -1.08 -17.41
CA VAL A 243 -16.25 -2.11 -16.70
C VAL A 243 -16.99 -2.99 -17.72
N GLU A 244 -16.88 -4.30 -17.57
CA GLU A 244 -17.56 -5.30 -18.39
C GLU A 244 -18.77 -5.87 -17.65
N ALA A 245 -19.68 -6.51 -18.38
CA ALA A 245 -20.81 -7.21 -17.78
C ALA A 245 -20.32 -8.44 -17.01
N GLY A 246 -20.84 -8.67 -15.79
CA GLY A 246 -20.58 -9.88 -15.04
C GLY A 246 -21.33 -11.11 -15.59
N PRO A 247 -20.98 -12.34 -15.16
CA PRO A 247 -21.59 -13.61 -15.62
C PRO A 247 -23.07 -13.84 -15.29
N GLY A 248 -23.78 -12.85 -14.74
CA GLY A 248 -25.09 -13.07 -14.13
C GLY A 248 -24.95 -13.81 -12.80
N VAL A 249 -25.64 -14.95 -12.65
CA VAL A 249 -25.66 -15.72 -11.40
C VAL A 249 -24.41 -16.58 -11.26
N CYS A 250 -23.75 -16.48 -10.12
CA CYS A 250 -22.64 -17.35 -9.72
C CYS A 250 -23.11 -18.40 -8.71
N THR A 251 -22.44 -19.56 -8.69
CA THR A 251 -22.76 -20.67 -7.77
C THR A 251 -22.65 -20.27 -6.29
N PHE A 252 -21.77 -19.33 -5.97
CA PHE A 252 -21.59 -18.81 -4.62
C PHE A 252 -22.68 -17.81 -4.18
N ASP A 253 -23.49 -17.26 -5.08
CA ASP A 253 -24.51 -16.26 -4.71
C ASP A 253 -25.53 -16.85 -3.72
N ALA A 254 -25.98 -18.09 -3.95
CA ALA A 254 -26.86 -18.79 -3.03
C ALA A 254 -26.16 -19.13 -1.69
N ARG A 255 -24.85 -19.41 -1.72
CA ARG A 255 -24.05 -19.71 -0.52
C ARG A 255 -23.87 -18.45 0.34
N HIS A 256 -23.75 -17.28 -0.30
CA HIS A 256 -23.63 -15.98 0.40
C HIS A 256 -24.84 -15.62 1.24
N LEU A 257 -26.02 -16.18 0.95
CA LEU A 257 -27.21 -16.03 1.80
C LEU A 257 -26.98 -16.55 3.23
N TYR A 258 -26.11 -17.54 3.42
CA TYR A 258 -25.75 -18.12 4.72
C TYR A 258 -24.61 -17.40 5.42
N THR A 259 -23.93 -16.47 4.72
CA THR A 259 -22.69 -15.84 5.18
C THR A 259 -22.75 -14.33 5.19
N ARG A 260 -23.96 -13.74 5.21
CA ARG A 260 -24.20 -12.28 5.13
C ARG A 260 -23.43 -11.42 6.14
N LYS A 261 -23.03 -11.99 7.27
CA LYS A 261 -22.32 -11.27 8.34
C LYS A 261 -21.12 -12.09 8.81
N VAL A 262 -20.13 -11.37 9.33
CA VAL A 262 -19.02 -11.93 10.11
C VAL A 262 -19.61 -12.61 11.34
N CYS A 263 -19.09 -13.79 11.68
CA CYS A 263 -19.52 -14.55 12.84
C CYS A 263 -19.20 -13.82 14.15
N GLY A 264 -19.94 -14.08 15.23
CA GLY A 264 -19.63 -13.53 16.57
C GLY A 264 -18.30 -14.05 17.12
N ARG A 265 -17.79 -13.44 18.22
CA ARG A 265 -16.49 -13.79 18.83
C ARG A 265 -16.40 -15.24 19.33
N SER A 266 -17.54 -15.87 19.67
CA SER A 266 -17.62 -17.25 20.14
C SER A 266 -17.62 -18.31 19.03
N SER A 267 -17.48 -17.91 17.77
CA SER A 267 -17.58 -18.81 16.62
C SER A 267 -16.58 -18.43 15.54
N VAL A 268 -16.12 -19.45 14.83
CA VAL A 268 -15.13 -19.33 13.76
C VAL A 268 -15.72 -19.87 12.48
N ARG A 269 -15.76 -19.06 11.42
CA ARG A 269 -16.06 -19.53 10.08
C ARG A 269 -14.77 -19.81 9.32
N ALA A 270 -14.58 -21.07 8.95
CA ALA A 270 -13.42 -21.52 8.18
C ALA A 270 -13.80 -21.84 6.73
N VAL A 271 -12.92 -21.53 5.80
CA VAL A 271 -13.00 -21.89 4.38
C VAL A 271 -11.75 -22.68 4.01
N SER A 272 -11.92 -23.78 3.28
CA SER A 272 -10.84 -24.48 2.58
C SER A 272 -11.22 -24.56 1.11
N TYR A 273 -10.37 -24.03 0.24
CA TYR A 273 -10.64 -24.03 -1.18
C TYR A 273 -9.36 -24.23 -2.01
N ASN A 274 -9.37 -25.16 -2.96
CA ASN A 274 -8.40 -25.23 -4.03
C ASN A 274 -8.88 -24.34 -5.17
N ILE A 275 -8.10 -23.31 -5.52
CA ILE A 275 -8.55 -22.24 -6.41
C ILE A 275 -8.05 -22.39 -7.85
N LEU A 276 -7.47 -23.54 -8.19
CA LEU A 276 -6.91 -23.89 -9.49
C LEU A 276 -5.81 -22.92 -9.95
N ALA A 277 -4.56 -23.38 -9.90
CA ALA A 277 -3.42 -22.53 -10.23
C ALA A 277 -3.43 -22.19 -11.72
N ASP A 278 -3.13 -20.94 -12.05
CA ASP A 278 -3.08 -20.46 -13.42
C ASP A 278 -1.98 -21.16 -14.23
N THR A 279 -0.86 -21.48 -13.59
CA THR A 279 0.21 -22.28 -14.20
C THR A 279 -0.28 -23.61 -14.78
N TYR A 280 -1.40 -24.15 -14.29
CA TYR A 280 -2.02 -25.37 -14.81
C TYR A 280 -3.19 -25.04 -15.75
N ALA A 281 -4.04 -24.06 -15.41
CA ALA A 281 -5.23 -23.72 -16.18
C ALA A 281 -4.93 -23.15 -17.57
N GLN A 282 -3.85 -22.38 -17.73
CA GLN A 282 -3.54 -21.68 -18.98
C GLN A 282 -3.02 -22.60 -20.11
N THR A 283 -2.67 -23.85 -19.80
CA THR A 283 -2.08 -24.77 -20.79
C THR A 283 -3.08 -25.17 -21.87
N GLU A 284 -2.59 -25.40 -23.10
CA GLU A 284 -3.45 -25.86 -24.21
C GLU A 284 -4.15 -27.17 -23.87
N PHE A 285 -3.45 -28.08 -23.20
CA PHE A 285 -4.01 -29.33 -22.70
C PHE A 285 -5.16 -29.10 -21.71
N SER A 286 -5.02 -28.16 -20.76
CA SER A 286 -6.11 -27.82 -19.85
C SER A 286 -7.32 -27.26 -20.58
N ARG A 287 -7.11 -26.38 -21.56
CA ARG A 287 -8.20 -25.74 -22.31
C ARG A 287 -8.93 -26.70 -23.25
N THR A 288 -8.22 -27.65 -23.87
CA THR A 288 -8.76 -28.52 -24.92
C THR A 288 -9.12 -29.94 -24.43
N VAL A 289 -8.52 -30.39 -23.33
CA VAL A 289 -8.69 -31.76 -22.82
C VAL A 289 -9.34 -31.79 -21.44
N LEU A 290 -8.85 -31.02 -20.47
CA LEU A 290 -9.40 -31.05 -19.09
C LEU A 290 -10.69 -30.25 -18.95
N TYR A 291 -10.76 -29.07 -19.59
CA TYR A 291 -11.84 -28.11 -19.48
C TYR A 291 -12.43 -27.69 -20.84
N PRO A 292 -12.67 -28.59 -21.82
CA PRO A 292 -13.16 -28.22 -23.15
C PRO A 292 -14.58 -27.63 -23.13
N TYR A 293 -15.33 -27.89 -22.06
CA TYR A 293 -16.67 -27.36 -21.83
C TYR A 293 -16.66 -25.94 -21.24
N CYS A 294 -15.52 -25.45 -20.76
CA CYS A 294 -15.41 -24.12 -20.16
C CYS A 294 -15.11 -23.09 -21.25
N ALA A 295 -15.84 -21.97 -21.24
CA ALA A 295 -15.56 -20.88 -22.17
C ALA A 295 -14.11 -20.39 -21.97
N PRO A 296 -13.30 -20.20 -23.05
CA PRO A 296 -11.88 -19.88 -22.91
C PRO A 296 -11.61 -18.63 -22.06
N TYR A 297 -12.42 -17.57 -22.18
CA TYR A 297 -12.29 -16.35 -21.38
C TYR A 297 -12.53 -16.60 -19.87
N ALA A 298 -13.34 -17.61 -19.52
CA ALA A 298 -13.66 -17.92 -18.13
C ALA A 298 -12.55 -18.72 -17.42
N LEU A 299 -11.60 -19.28 -18.18
CA LEU A 299 -10.38 -19.89 -17.66
C LEU A 299 -9.26 -18.86 -17.40
N GLU A 300 -9.33 -17.69 -18.01
CA GLU A 300 -8.33 -16.64 -17.84
C GLU A 300 -8.24 -16.18 -16.38
N VAL A 301 -7.01 -15.96 -15.90
CA VAL A 301 -6.75 -15.65 -14.49
C VAL A 301 -7.47 -14.41 -14.00
N ASP A 302 -7.52 -13.35 -14.80
CA ASP A 302 -8.15 -12.08 -14.42
C ASP A 302 -9.66 -12.27 -14.18
N TYR A 303 -10.31 -13.07 -15.02
CA TYR A 303 -11.73 -13.41 -14.87
C TYR A 303 -11.96 -14.26 -13.61
N ARG A 304 -11.19 -15.36 -13.46
CA ARG A 304 -11.30 -16.25 -12.30
C ARG A 304 -11.05 -15.51 -10.98
N GLN A 305 -10.05 -14.62 -10.95
CA GLN A 305 -9.75 -13.81 -9.78
C GLN A 305 -10.90 -12.87 -9.40
N ASN A 306 -11.62 -12.29 -10.36
CA ASN A 306 -12.81 -11.49 -10.05
C ASN A 306 -13.87 -12.32 -9.32
N LEU A 307 -14.16 -13.53 -9.81
CA LEU A 307 -15.08 -14.46 -9.17
C LEU A 307 -14.60 -14.87 -7.77
N LEU A 308 -13.34 -15.28 -7.64
CA LEU A 308 -12.75 -15.71 -6.37
C LEU A 308 -12.77 -14.60 -5.31
N LYS A 309 -12.46 -13.35 -5.69
CA LYS A 309 -12.52 -12.21 -4.76
C LYS A 309 -13.94 -11.99 -4.23
N LYS A 310 -14.95 -11.98 -5.12
CA LYS A 310 -16.36 -11.86 -4.72
C LYS A 310 -16.78 -13.03 -3.83
N GLU A 311 -16.43 -14.25 -4.23
CA GLU A 311 -16.75 -15.47 -3.51
C GLU A 311 -16.19 -15.45 -2.08
N LEU A 312 -14.88 -15.24 -1.94
CA LEU A 312 -14.19 -15.29 -0.65
C LEU A 312 -14.59 -14.12 0.27
N ALA A 313 -14.75 -12.91 -0.28
CA ALA A 313 -15.20 -11.75 0.49
C ALA A 313 -16.64 -11.96 1.02
N GLY A 314 -17.54 -12.46 0.18
CA GLY A 314 -18.93 -12.71 0.56
C GLY A 314 -19.12 -13.81 1.61
N TYR A 315 -18.12 -14.67 1.82
CA TYR A 315 -18.15 -15.63 2.93
C TYR A 315 -17.99 -15.01 4.30
N ASN A 316 -17.48 -13.78 4.41
CA ASN A 316 -17.24 -13.13 5.70
C ASN A 316 -16.53 -14.08 6.68
N ALA A 317 -15.57 -14.84 6.17
CA ALA A 317 -14.87 -15.88 6.91
C ALA A 317 -13.89 -15.28 7.92
N ASP A 318 -13.55 -16.08 8.94
CA ASP A 318 -12.55 -15.72 9.93
C ASP A 318 -11.20 -16.38 9.63
N LEU A 319 -11.24 -17.56 9.00
CA LEU A 319 -10.08 -18.31 8.51
C LEU A 319 -10.34 -18.76 7.08
N ILE A 320 -9.40 -18.49 6.17
CA ILE A 320 -9.48 -18.96 4.79
C ILE A 320 -8.15 -19.63 4.45
N CYS A 321 -8.21 -20.91 4.16
CA CYS A 321 -7.07 -21.64 3.64
C CYS A 321 -7.29 -21.83 2.12
N LEU A 322 -6.32 -21.43 1.28
CA LEU A 322 -6.34 -21.61 -0.19
C LEU A 322 -5.18 -22.47 -0.74
N GLN A 323 -5.47 -23.41 -1.64
CA GLN A 323 -4.48 -24.27 -2.33
C GLN A 323 -4.40 -23.89 -3.79
N GLU A 324 -3.29 -24.25 -4.45
CA GLU A 324 -3.06 -23.91 -5.85
C GLU A 324 -3.08 -22.40 -6.07
N VAL A 325 -2.42 -21.68 -5.15
CA VAL A 325 -2.31 -20.23 -5.21
C VAL A 325 -1.00 -19.87 -5.89
N ASP A 326 -1.04 -19.34 -7.11
CA ASP A 326 0.16 -18.76 -7.73
C ASP A 326 0.70 -17.59 -6.91
N LYS A 327 2.03 -17.42 -6.89
CA LYS A 327 2.66 -16.33 -6.13
C LYS A 327 2.14 -14.93 -6.51
N SER A 328 1.89 -14.70 -7.80
CA SER A 328 1.31 -13.46 -8.31
C SER A 328 -0.15 -13.29 -7.90
N VAL A 329 -0.95 -14.36 -7.96
CA VAL A 329 -2.35 -14.37 -7.49
C VAL A 329 -2.42 -13.97 -6.01
N PHE A 330 -1.55 -14.51 -5.16
CA PHE A 330 -1.47 -14.11 -3.75
C PHE A 330 -1.10 -12.62 -3.62
N THR A 331 0.03 -12.22 -4.19
CA THR A 331 0.66 -10.91 -3.95
C THR A 331 -0.11 -9.75 -4.58
N ASP A 332 -0.65 -9.95 -5.78
CA ASP A 332 -1.25 -8.88 -6.58
C ASP A 332 -2.78 -8.85 -6.52
N SER A 333 -3.43 -9.93 -6.07
CA SER A 333 -4.89 -10.05 -6.11
C SER A 333 -5.50 -10.40 -4.75
N LEU A 334 -5.22 -11.59 -4.21
CA LEU A 334 -5.92 -12.09 -3.02
C LEU A 334 -5.51 -11.36 -1.75
N ALA A 335 -4.22 -11.11 -1.52
CA ALA A 335 -3.77 -10.39 -0.33
C ALA A 335 -4.31 -8.95 -0.28
N PRO A 336 -4.20 -8.14 -1.35
CA PRO A 336 -4.81 -6.80 -1.35
C PRO A 336 -6.34 -6.81 -1.19
N ALA A 337 -7.02 -7.79 -1.81
CA ALA A 337 -8.47 -7.90 -1.72
C ALA A 337 -8.93 -8.27 -0.30
N LEU A 338 -8.43 -9.37 0.24
CA LEU A 338 -8.85 -9.87 1.56
C LEU A 338 -8.38 -8.95 2.71
N ASP A 339 -7.28 -8.22 2.52
CA ASP A 339 -6.87 -7.14 3.41
C ASP A 339 -7.92 -6.03 3.53
N ALA A 340 -8.55 -5.65 2.41
CA ALA A 340 -9.63 -4.67 2.41
C ALA A 340 -10.89 -5.16 3.13
N PHE A 341 -11.04 -6.48 3.31
CA PHE A 341 -12.11 -7.12 4.10
C PHE A 341 -11.67 -7.52 5.52
N GLY A 342 -10.51 -7.04 5.98
CA GLY A 342 -10.02 -7.21 7.34
C GLY A 342 -9.28 -8.52 7.62
N LEU A 343 -8.86 -9.25 6.58
CA LEU A 343 -8.05 -10.46 6.73
C LEU A 343 -6.60 -10.22 6.36
N GLU A 344 -5.69 -10.79 7.13
CA GLU A 344 -4.26 -10.83 6.84
C GLU A 344 -3.86 -12.19 6.28
N GLY A 345 -2.95 -12.23 5.31
CA GLY A 345 -2.57 -13.44 4.58
C GLY A 345 -1.12 -13.87 4.78
N LEU A 346 -0.90 -15.18 4.85
CA LEU A 346 0.39 -15.86 4.88
C LEU A 346 0.51 -16.76 3.67
N PHE A 347 1.67 -16.80 3.03
CA PHE A 347 1.89 -17.60 1.82
C PHE A 347 3.12 -18.50 1.94
N LYS A 348 2.97 -19.76 1.54
CA LYS A 348 4.04 -20.75 1.44
C LYS A 348 4.02 -21.35 0.04
N ILE A 349 5.06 -21.05 -0.75
CA ILE A 349 5.25 -21.66 -2.06
C ILE A 349 5.68 -23.13 -1.91
N LYS A 350 5.21 -24.00 -2.81
CA LYS A 350 5.76 -25.35 -2.94
C LYS A 350 7.12 -25.29 -3.63
N GLU A 351 8.04 -26.12 -3.17
CA GLU A 351 9.35 -26.20 -3.83
C GLU A 351 9.20 -26.68 -5.27
N LYS A 352 10.02 -26.13 -6.19
CA LYS A 352 10.03 -26.55 -7.61
C LYS A 352 8.68 -26.35 -8.34
N GLN A 353 7.72 -25.63 -7.76
CA GLN A 353 6.43 -25.30 -8.36
C GLN A 353 6.23 -23.79 -8.36
N HIS A 354 5.25 -23.33 -9.15
CA HIS A 354 4.90 -21.90 -9.26
C HIS A 354 3.71 -21.49 -8.37
N GLU A 355 3.09 -22.46 -7.70
CA GLU A 355 1.96 -22.28 -6.79
C GLU A 355 2.27 -22.79 -5.37
N GLY A 356 1.37 -22.48 -4.44
CA GLY A 356 1.48 -22.94 -3.07
C GLY A 356 0.21 -22.80 -2.25
N LEU A 357 0.42 -22.67 -0.95
CA LEU A 357 -0.62 -22.57 0.06
C LEU A 357 -0.72 -21.13 0.57
N ALA A 358 -1.94 -20.67 0.81
CA ALA A 358 -2.20 -19.44 1.53
C ALA A 358 -3.14 -19.67 2.71
N THR A 359 -2.89 -18.97 3.80
CA THR A 359 -3.78 -18.92 4.98
C THR A 359 -4.07 -17.48 5.30
N PHE A 360 -5.35 -17.11 5.34
CA PHE A 360 -5.83 -15.80 5.74
C PHE A 360 -6.58 -15.90 7.07
N TYR A 361 -6.38 -14.91 7.92
CA TYR A 361 -7.03 -14.82 9.23
C TYR A 361 -7.56 -13.40 9.49
N ARG A 362 -8.74 -13.30 10.11
CA ARG A 362 -9.37 -12.00 10.42
C ARG A 362 -8.68 -11.31 11.60
N ARG A 363 -8.12 -10.12 11.36
CA ARG A 363 -7.31 -9.37 12.35
C ARG A 363 -8.07 -8.98 13.61
N ASP A 364 -9.36 -8.68 13.49
CA ASP A 364 -10.19 -8.29 14.64
C ASP A 364 -10.51 -9.47 15.58
N LYS A 365 -10.22 -10.72 15.15
CA LYS A 365 -10.41 -11.92 15.95
C LYS A 365 -9.12 -12.60 16.36
N PHE A 366 -8.14 -12.62 15.46
CA PHE A 366 -6.91 -13.39 15.60
C PHE A 366 -5.67 -12.53 15.36
N SER A 367 -4.61 -12.84 16.10
CA SER A 367 -3.24 -12.45 15.78
C SER A 367 -2.37 -13.68 15.55
N LEU A 368 -1.39 -13.57 14.65
CA LEU A 368 -0.40 -14.63 14.41
C LEU A 368 0.58 -14.70 15.59
N LEU A 369 0.68 -15.88 16.20
CA LEU A 369 1.65 -16.17 17.26
C LEU A 369 2.95 -16.75 16.70
N SER A 370 2.85 -17.75 15.81
CA SER A 370 4.00 -18.39 15.18
C SER A 370 3.62 -19.15 13.91
N GLN A 371 4.60 -19.41 13.05
CA GLN A 371 4.45 -20.14 11.80
C GLN A 371 5.48 -21.29 11.74
N HIS A 372 5.06 -22.47 11.31
CA HIS A 372 5.85 -23.72 11.35
C HIS A 372 5.72 -24.51 10.04
N ASP A 373 5.96 -23.84 8.91
CA ASP A 373 5.80 -24.45 7.59
C ASP A 373 6.93 -25.43 7.28
N ILE A 374 6.59 -26.59 6.72
CA ILE A 374 7.57 -27.63 6.37
C ILE A 374 7.38 -28.13 4.94
N ALA A 375 8.47 -28.54 4.30
CA ALA A 375 8.43 -29.41 3.13
C ALA A 375 8.50 -30.86 3.62
N PHE A 376 7.55 -31.72 3.21
CA PHE A 376 7.48 -33.08 3.77
C PHE A 376 8.74 -33.90 3.51
N SER A 377 9.33 -33.77 2.32
CA SER A 377 10.56 -34.45 1.96
C SER A 377 11.76 -34.02 2.81
N GLU A 378 11.84 -32.72 3.14
CA GLU A 378 12.91 -32.17 3.97
C GLU A 378 12.73 -32.60 5.42
N ALA A 379 11.55 -32.35 6.00
CA ALA A 379 11.25 -32.71 7.38
C ALA A 379 11.47 -34.21 7.64
N LEU A 380 11.01 -35.06 6.73
CA LEU A 380 11.22 -36.51 6.82
C LEU A 380 12.70 -36.89 6.88
N LEU A 381 13.62 -36.11 6.31
CA LEU A 381 15.07 -36.40 6.30
C LEU A 381 15.82 -35.74 7.46
N SER A 382 15.49 -34.50 7.80
CA SER A 382 16.28 -33.68 8.71
C SER A 382 15.78 -33.71 10.15
N GLU A 383 14.48 -33.96 10.38
CA GLU A 383 13.91 -33.86 11.73
C GLU A 383 13.98 -35.20 12.48
N ALA A 384 14.34 -35.12 13.76
CA ALA A 384 14.36 -36.27 14.67
C ALA A 384 12.96 -36.83 14.94
N LEU A 385 11.93 -35.98 14.89
CA LEU A 385 10.53 -36.35 15.08
C LEU A 385 10.07 -37.45 14.10
N HIS A 386 10.69 -37.52 12.92
CA HIS A 386 10.31 -38.44 11.86
C HIS A 386 11.22 -39.68 11.73
N ALA A 387 12.09 -39.93 12.72
CA ALA A 387 13.04 -41.05 12.68
C ALA A 387 12.37 -42.41 12.48
N GLU A 388 11.32 -42.72 13.25
CA GLU A 388 10.62 -44.01 13.13
C GLU A 388 9.99 -44.22 11.73
N LEU A 389 9.38 -43.17 11.16
CA LEU A 389 8.80 -43.23 9.82
C LEU A 389 9.89 -43.39 8.75
N ARG A 390 11.00 -42.69 8.91
CA ARG A 390 12.17 -42.77 8.03
C ARG A 390 12.78 -44.17 8.03
N ASP A 391 12.87 -44.82 9.20
CA ASP A 391 13.38 -46.19 9.34
C ASP A 391 12.44 -47.21 8.68
N LYS A 392 11.12 -47.06 8.86
CA LYS A 392 10.12 -47.90 8.17
C LYS A 392 10.19 -47.73 6.66
N LEU A 393 10.32 -46.49 6.16
CA LEU A 393 10.47 -46.22 4.73
C LEU A 393 11.80 -46.73 4.16
N GLY A 394 12.84 -46.82 4.99
CA GLY A 394 14.13 -47.42 4.61
C GLY A 394 14.00 -48.86 4.12
N GLN A 395 12.98 -49.60 4.57
CA GLN A 395 12.70 -50.97 4.11
C GLN A 395 12.12 -51.02 2.69
N TYR A 396 11.68 -49.88 2.15
CA TYR A 396 11.06 -49.76 0.83
C TYR A 396 11.75 -48.67 -0.02
N PRO A 397 12.97 -48.91 -0.54
CA PRO A 397 13.77 -47.87 -1.21
C PRO A 397 13.03 -47.17 -2.36
N VAL A 398 12.29 -47.92 -3.17
CA VAL A 398 11.51 -47.37 -4.29
C VAL A 398 10.42 -46.41 -3.80
N VAL A 399 9.72 -46.76 -2.71
CA VAL A 399 8.66 -45.92 -2.13
C VAL A 399 9.28 -44.68 -1.50
N ARG A 400 10.34 -44.85 -0.70
CA ARG A 400 11.10 -43.77 -0.10
C ARG A 400 11.53 -42.75 -1.16
N ASP A 401 12.15 -43.20 -2.24
CA ASP A 401 12.64 -42.31 -3.29
C ASP A 401 11.49 -41.55 -3.98
N LYS A 402 10.33 -42.19 -4.18
CA LYS A 402 9.13 -41.51 -4.70
C LYS A 402 8.57 -40.46 -3.73
N VAL A 403 8.57 -40.74 -2.43
CA VAL A 403 8.15 -39.81 -1.38
C VAL A 403 9.09 -38.60 -1.34
N LEU A 404 10.40 -38.82 -1.35
CA LEU A 404 11.41 -37.76 -1.32
C LEU A 404 11.44 -36.91 -2.59
N GLN A 405 10.90 -37.41 -3.71
CA GLN A 405 10.71 -36.65 -4.94
C GLN A 405 9.49 -35.72 -4.90
N ARG A 406 8.58 -35.85 -3.93
CA ARG A 406 7.41 -34.97 -3.82
C ARG A 406 7.83 -33.60 -3.30
N SER A 407 7.20 -32.55 -3.85
CA SER A 407 7.39 -31.17 -3.39
C SER A 407 6.23 -30.65 -2.53
N SER A 408 5.43 -31.56 -1.97
CA SER A 408 4.32 -31.20 -1.09
C SER A 408 4.83 -30.51 0.17
N VAL A 409 4.12 -29.46 0.57
CA VAL A 409 4.42 -28.65 1.75
C VAL A 409 3.21 -28.62 2.68
N LEU A 410 3.49 -28.37 3.95
CA LEU A 410 2.51 -28.12 5.00
C LEU A 410 2.64 -26.67 5.45
N GLN A 411 1.52 -25.94 5.51
CA GLN A 411 1.47 -24.62 6.11
C GLN A 411 0.83 -24.73 7.50
N VAL A 412 1.51 -24.21 8.52
CA VAL A 412 1.04 -24.26 9.91
C VAL A 412 1.11 -22.88 10.53
N SER A 413 -0.03 -22.36 10.95
CA SER A 413 -0.14 -21.05 11.59
C SER A 413 -0.81 -21.20 12.95
N ALA A 414 -0.08 -20.87 14.01
CA ALA A 414 -0.63 -20.76 15.35
C ALA A 414 -1.19 -19.36 15.53
N LEU A 415 -2.50 -19.27 15.71
CA LEU A 415 -3.23 -18.03 15.90
C LEU A 415 -3.70 -17.96 17.35
N VAL A 416 -3.75 -16.76 17.91
CA VAL A 416 -4.31 -16.52 19.23
C VAL A 416 -5.50 -15.59 19.10
N ASP A 417 -6.58 -15.93 19.80
CA ASP A 417 -7.72 -15.02 19.89
C ASP A 417 -7.47 -13.93 20.94
N ALA A 418 -8.30 -12.89 20.94
CA ALA A 418 -8.20 -11.81 21.92
C ALA A 418 -8.46 -12.25 23.38
N SER A 419 -8.84 -13.51 23.65
CA SER A 419 -8.97 -14.08 25.01
C SER A 419 -7.75 -14.91 25.44
N GLY A 420 -6.77 -15.10 24.55
CA GLY A 420 -5.55 -15.88 24.80
C GLY A 420 -5.67 -17.35 24.41
N ALA A 421 -6.79 -17.80 23.83
CA ALA A 421 -6.96 -19.18 23.37
C ALA A 421 -6.26 -19.39 22.03
N ALA A 422 -5.39 -20.41 21.95
CA ALA A 422 -4.67 -20.75 20.73
C ALA A 422 -5.54 -21.55 19.75
N CYS A 423 -5.78 -21.00 18.57
CA CYS A 423 -6.32 -21.72 17.41
C CYS A 423 -5.17 -22.11 16.48
N ARG A 424 -4.98 -23.41 16.23
CA ARG A 424 -3.98 -23.88 15.25
C ARG A 424 -4.68 -24.10 13.90
N ALA A 425 -4.34 -23.29 12.90
CA ALA A 425 -4.67 -23.58 11.52
C ALA A 425 -3.57 -24.49 10.95
N ASN A 426 -3.95 -25.71 10.58
CA ASN A 426 -3.05 -26.70 9.99
C ASN A 426 -3.54 -27.05 8.59
N ARG A 427 -2.65 -27.07 7.59
CA ARG A 427 -3.06 -27.48 6.26
C ARG A 427 -1.98 -28.15 5.42
N SER A 428 -2.31 -29.33 4.93
CA SER A 428 -1.53 -30.17 4.02
C SER A 428 -2.15 -30.19 2.62
N LEU A 429 -1.31 -30.39 1.60
CA LEU A 429 -1.67 -31.06 0.35
C LEU A 429 -1.00 -32.43 0.27
#